data_AF-A0A364LNX1-F1
#
_entry.id   AF-A0A364LNX1-F1
#
_cell.length_a   1.000
_cell.length_b   1.000
_cell.length_c   1.000
_cell.angle_alpha   90.00
_cell.angle_beta   90.00
_cell.angle_gamma   90.00
#
_symmetry.space_group_name_H-M   'P 1'
#
loop_
_entity.id
_entity.type
_entity.pdbx_description
1 polymer ?
#
loop_
_entity_poly.entity_id
_entity_poly.type
_entity_poly.pdbx_seq_one_letter_code
_entity_poly.pdbx_strand_id
1 'polypeptide(L)'
;MSDIQSPQLAEMISTLVAEAENNNTLKKQLIDKPKETLKSRGIIIEGYRIVVEDNPGYPLFFALEPENIHSLSTPLVEPPEDSFRDSHFLDCQHY
;
A
#
# COMPACT_ATOMS: atom_id res chain seq x y z
N MET A 1 6.84 9.81 -15.72
CA MET A 1 6.24 9.66 -14.37
C MET A 1 4.91 8.95 -14.53
N SER A 2 4.83 7.68 -14.14
CA SER A 2 3.56 6.95 -14.11
C SER A 2 2.74 7.44 -12.93
N ASP A 3 1.51 7.87 -13.17
CA ASP A 3 0.60 8.26 -12.09
C ASP A 3 0.19 7.01 -11.32
N ILE A 4 0.64 6.90 -10.06
CA ILE A 4 0.38 5.72 -9.22
C ILE A 4 -1.09 5.62 -8.79
N GLN A 5 -1.85 6.71 -8.92
CA GLN A 5 -3.28 6.76 -8.65
C GLN A 5 -4.11 6.56 -9.94
N SER A 6 -3.46 6.24 -11.06
CA SER A 6 -4.14 5.95 -12.31
C SER A 6 -5.01 4.70 -12.16
N PRO A 7 -6.32 4.76 -12.49
CA PRO A 7 -7.18 3.59 -12.47
C PRO A 7 -6.69 2.48 -13.42
N GLN A 8 -6.05 2.85 -14.53
CA GLN A 8 -5.46 1.89 -15.47
C GLN A 8 -4.30 1.12 -14.85
N LEU A 9 -3.45 1.78 -14.06
CA LEU A 9 -2.35 1.11 -13.36
C LEU A 9 -2.88 0.13 -12.31
N ALA A 10 -3.88 0.56 -11.53
CA ALA A 10 -4.52 -0.28 -10.54
C ALA A 10 -5.15 -1.53 -11.18
N GLU A 11 -5.80 -1.40 -12.34
CA GLU A 11 -6.37 -2.51 -13.10
C GLU A 11 -5.29 -3.47 -13.62
N MET A 12 -4.18 -2.96 -14.16
CA MET A 12 -3.06 -3.76 -14.63
C MET A 12 -2.42 -4.57 -13.50
N ILE A 13 -2.21 -3.95 -12.34
CA ILE A 13 -1.67 -4.62 -11.15
C ILE A 13 -2.66 -5.67 -10.63
N SER A 14 -3.95 -5.33 -10.56
CA SER A 14 -4.99 -6.26 -10.08
C SER A 14 -5.07 -7.51 -10.96
N THR A 15 -5.01 -7.32 -12.29
CA THR A 15 -4.98 -8.42 -13.26
C THR A 15 -3.74 -9.29 -13.08
N LEU A 16 -2.57 -8.67 -12.91
CA LEU A 16 -1.31 -9.38 -12.66
C LEU A 16 -1.37 -10.22 -11.37
N VAL A 17 -1.93 -9.66 -10.30
CA VAL A 17 -2.07 -10.35 -9.01
C VAL A 17 -3.03 -11.53 -9.14
N ALA A 18 -4.18 -11.35 -9.80
CA ALA A 18 -5.12 -12.43 -10.05
C ALA A 18 -4.53 -13.56 -10.93
N GLU A 19 -3.73 -13.23 -11.93
CA GLU A 19 -2.98 -14.21 -12.71
C GLU A 19 -1.94 -14.95 -11.84
N ALA A 20 -1.24 -14.24 -10.96
CA ALA A 20 -0.24 -14.81 -10.08
C ALA A 20 -0.87 -15.80 -9.07
N GLU A 21 -2.08 -15.55 -8.58
CA GLU A 21 -2.79 -16.50 -7.71
C GLU A 21 -3.07 -17.84 -8.40
N ASN A 22 -3.31 -17.82 -9.72
CA ASN A 22 -3.58 -19.03 -10.50
C ASN A 22 -2.31 -19.66 -11.11
N ASN A 23 -1.16 -18.98 -11.03
CA ASN A 23 0.10 -19.41 -11.63
C ASN A 23 1.25 -19.33 -10.62
N ASN A 24 1.59 -20.47 -10.02
CA ASN A 24 2.66 -20.58 -9.02
C ASN A 24 4.03 -20.11 -9.51
N THR A 25 4.33 -20.25 -10.80
CA THR A 25 5.60 -19.77 -11.37
C THR A 25 5.62 -18.25 -11.40
N LEU A 26 4.54 -17.63 -11.86
CA LEU A 26 4.40 -16.18 -11.88
C LEU A 26 4.38 -15.60 -10.45
N LYS A 27 3.69 -16.26 -9.51
CA LYS A 27 3.67 -15.90 -8.09
C LYS A 27 5.07 -15.81 -7.51
N LYS A 28 5.88 -16.86 -7.71
CA LYS A 28 7.27 -16.89 -7.25
C LYS A 28 8.10 -15.78 -7.89
N GLN A 29 7.97 -15.57 -9.20
CA GLN A 29 8.69 -14.50 -9.90
C GLN A 29 8.31 -13.11 -9.38
N LEU A 30 7.03 -12.89 -9.09
CA LEU A 30 6.52 -11.63 -8.57
C LEU A 30 7.02 -11.35 -7.14
N ILE A 31 7.21 -12.39 -6.32
CA ILE A 31 7.76 -12.28 -4.97
C ILE A 31 9.29 -12.09 -5.00
N ASP A 32 10.02 -12.92 -5.74
CA ASP A 32 11.48 -12.86 -5.83
C ASP A 32 11.97 -11.58 -6.52
N LYS A 33 11.27 -11.18 -7.60
CA LYS A 33 11.70 -10.07 -8.46
C LYS A 33 10.51 -9.20 -8.92
N PRO A 34 9.87 -8.47 -7.99
CA PRO A 34 8.66 -7.69 -8.30
C PRO A 34 8.90 -6.61 -9.37
N LYS A 35 10.00 -5.85 -9.25
CA LYS A 35 10.35 -4.78 -10.21
C LYS A 35 10.61 -5.32 -11.61
N GLU A 36 11.33 -6.43 -11.75
CA GLU A 36 11.59 -7.04 -13.07
C GLU A 36 10.32 -7.61 -13.68
N THR A 37 9.49 -8.27 -12.87
CA THR A 37 8.21 -8.85 -13.30
C THR A 37 7.22 -7.78 -13.79
N LEU A 38 7.15 -6.63 -13.12
CA LEU A 38 6.31 -5.53 -13.57
C LEU A 38 6.85 -4.87 -14.85
N LYS A 39 8.17 -4.67 -14.94
CA LYS A 39 8.81 -4.09 -16.13
C LYS A 39 8.61 -4.96 -17.37
N SER A 40 8.68 -6.28 -17.26
CA SER A 40 8.46 -7.19 -18.40
C SER A 40 7.05 -7.09 -18.99
N ARG A 41 6.09 -6.58 -18.20
CA ARG A 41 4.71 -6.29 -18.61
C ARG A 41 4.47 -4.81 -18.96
N GLY A 42 5.53 -4.03 -19.09
CA GLY A 42 5.45 -2.60 -19.42
C GLY A 42 5.00 -1.70 -18.25
N ILE A 43 4.90 -2.25 -17.04
CA ILE A 43 4.53 -1.49 -15.85
C ILE A 43 5.80 -0.93 -15.23
N ILE A 44 6.00 0.38 -15.35
CA ILE A 44 7.17 1.08 -14.81
C ILE A 44 6.70 1.96 -13.66
N ILE A 45 7.12 1.59 -12.45
CA ILE A 45 6.87 2.36 -11.21
C ILE A 45 8.23 2.89 -10.73
N GLU A 46 8.38 4.21 -10.74
CA GLU A 46 9.62 4.90 -10.34
C GLU A 46 9.44 5.57 -8.97
N GLY A 47 10.49 5.58 -8.16
CA GLY A 47 10.47 6.21 -6.84
C GLY A 47 9.75 5.40 -5.76
N TYR A 48 9.33 4.17 -6.07
CA TYR A 48 8.72 3.24 -5.14
C TYR A 48 9.45 1.89 -5.15
N ARG A 49 9.60 1.32 -3.97
CA ARG A 49 9.92 -0.07 -3.69
C ARG A 49 8.62 -0.85 -3.72
N ILE A 50 8.66 -2.00 -4.37
CA ILE A 50 7.49 -2.85 -4.58
C ILE A 50 7.63 -4.02 -3.63
N VAL A 51 6.65 -4.19 -2.75
CA VAL A 51 6.60 -5.25 -1.74
C VAL A 51 5.49 -6.21 -2.12
N VAL A 52 5.83 -7.48 -2.26
CA VAL A 52 4.89 -8.55 -2.57
C VAL A 52 5.11 -9.67 -1.57
N GLU A 53 4.06 -10.04 -0.84
CA GLU A 53 4.14 -11.06 0.21
C GLU A 53 3.05 -12.10 0.04
N ASP A 54 3.43 -13.37 0.26
CA ASP A 54 2.52 -14.50 0.27
C ASP A 54 2.32 -14.98 1.70
N ASN A 55 1.14 -14.71 2.25
CA ASN A 55 0.77 -15.14 3.59
C ASN A 55 -0.24 -16.29 3.48
N PRO A 56 0.06 -17.47 4.06
CA PRO A 56 -0.83 -18.61 3.96
C PRO A 56 -2.19 -18.30 4.57
N GLY A 57 -3.26 -18.53 3.81
CA GLY A 57 -4.63 -18.21 4.21
C GLY A 57 -5.11 -16.81 3.83
N TYR A 58 -4.27 -16.00 3.20
CA TYR A 58 -4.61 -14.66 2.70
C TYR A 58 -4.34 -14.54 1.19
N PRO A 59 -5.03 -13.63 0.49
CA PRO A 59 -4.69 -13.28 -0.88
C PRO A 59 -3.28 -12.67 -0.95
N LEU A 60 -2.69 -12.69 -2.15
CA LEU A 60 -1.35 -12.15 -2.36
C LEU A 60 -1.33 -10.64 -2.02
N PHE A 61 -0.44 -10.26 -1.10
CA PHE A 61 -0.29 -8.87 -0.70
C PHE A 61 0.59 -8.13 -1.71
N PHE A 62 0.16 -6.94 -2.14
CA PHE A 62 0.91 -6.07 -3.03
C PHE A 62 0.88 -4.64 -2.48
N ALA A 63 2.05 -4.06 -2.24
CA ALA A 63 2.20 -2.70 -1.74
C ALA A 63 3.33 -1.95 -2.45
N LEU A 64 3.20 -0.62 -2.46
CA LEU A 64 4.19 0.32 -2.95
C LEU A 64 4.70 1.15 -1.76
N GLU A 65 5.96 1.02 -1.43
CA GLU A 65 6.64 1.83 -0.42
C GLU A 65 7.47 2.91 -1.14
N PRO A 66 7.41 4.19 -0.78
CA PRO A 66 8.27 5.20 -1.38
C PRO A 66 9.75 4.90 -1.09
N GLU A 67 10.62 4.91 -2.11
CA GLU A 67 12.07 4.67 -1.97
C GLU A 67 12.79 5.83 -1.26
N ASN A 68 12.23 7.04 -1.34
CA ASN A 68 12.72 8.23 -0.64
C ASN A 68 11.78 8.58 0.50
N ILE A 69 11.85 7.81 1.58
CA ILE A 69 11.52 8.35 2.89
C ILE A 69 12.75 9.14 3.32
N HIS A 70 12.87 10.40 2.87
CA HIS A 70 13.38 11.38 3.83
C HIS A 70 12.49 11.17 5.04
N SER A 71 13.05 10.65 6.13
CA SER A 71 12.34 10.47 7.38
C SER A 71 11.53 11.73 7.58
N LEU A 72 10.21 11.64 7.41
CA LEU A 72 9.30 12.63 7.96
C LEU A 72 9.34 12.36 9.47
N SER A 73 10.49 12.64 10.08
CA SER A 73 10.60 13.16 11.42
C SER A 73 10.02 14.56 11.35
N THR A 74 8.73 14.67 11.03
CA THR A 74 7.95 15.78 11.54
C THR A 74 8.03 15.62 13.05
N PRO A 75 8.65 16.56 13.79
CA PRO A 75 8.40 16.60 15.21
C PRO A 75 6.89 16.70 15.36
N LEU A 76 6.33 15.85 16.21
CA LEU A 76 4.97 15.96 16.69
C LEU A 76 4.83 17.41 17.18
N VAL A 77 4.20 18.27 16.37
CA VAL A 77 3.79 19.59 16.84
C VAL A 77 2.76 19.28 17.91
N GLU A 78 3.15 19.45 19.17
CA GLU A 78 2.23 19.38 20.29
C GLU A 78 1.02 20.24 19.94
N PRO A 79 -0.20 19.67 19.89
CA PRO A 79 -1.38 20.48 19.66
C PRO A 79 -1.47 21.53 20.76
N PRO A 80 -1.84 22.78 20.45
CA PRO A 80 -2.10 23.77 21.47
C PRO A 80 -3.13 23.18 22.45
N GLU A 81 -2.86 23.34 23.74
CA GLU A 81 -3.83 23.04 24.80
C GLU A 81 -5.09 23.86 24.57
N ASP A 82 -6.08 23.28 23.88
CA ASP A 82 -7.36 23.93 23.63
C ASP A 82 -8.51 22.97 23.99
N SER A 83 -8.87 23.02 25.28
CA SER A 83 -10.23 23.29 25.77
C SER A 83 -11.47 22.64 25.10
N PHE A 84 -11.37 21.48 24.46
CA PHE A 84 -12.56 20.76 23.95
C PHE A 84 -12.92 19.49 24.73
N ARG A 85 -12.28 19.24 25.89
CA ARG A 85 -12.48 18.01 26.67
C ARG A 85 -13.71 17.97 27.59
N ASP A 86 -14.56 19.00 27.66
CA ASP A 86 -15.51 19.10 28.79
C ASP A 86 -17.02 19.11 28.52
N SER A 87 -17.55 18.88 27.31
CA SER A 87 -19.01 19.11 27.15
C SER A 87 -19.85 18.15 26.29
N HIS A 88 -19.35 17.02 25.77
CA HIS A 88 -20.17 16.21 24.86
C HIS A 88 -20.20 14.68 25.06
N PHE A 89 -19.85 14.18 26.25
CA PHE A 89 -20.03 12.75 26.59
C PHE A 89 -20.85 12.52 27.87
N LEU A 90 -22.02 13.16 27.97
CA LEU A 90 -22.97 12.93 29.08
C LEU A 90 -24.34 12.41 28.60
N ASP A 91 -24.40 11.71 27.47
CA ASP A 91 -25.70 11.22 26.95
C ASP A 91 -25.71 9.74 26.54
N CYS A 92 -24.86 8.92 27.16
CA CYS A 92 -24.93 7.45 26.99
C CYS A 92 -24.89 6.69 28.32
N GLN A 93 -25.43 7.28 29.39
CA GLN A 93 -25.92 6.52 30.54
C GLN A 93 -27.18 7.20 31.05
N HIS A 94 -28.36 6.79 30.58
CA HIS A 94 -29.55 6.61 31.42
C HIS A 94 -30.64 5.82 30.66
N TYR A 95 -31.02 4.70 31.29
CA TYR A 95 -32.13 3.75 31.08
C TYR A 95 -32.12 2.81 29.86
#